data_AF-A0A2D4MJ52-F1
#
_entry.id   AF-A0A2D4MJ52-F1
#
_cell.length_a   1.000
_cell.length_b   1.000
_cell.length_c   1.000
_cell.angle_alpha   90.00
_cell.angle_beta   90.00
_cell.angle_gamma   90.00
#
_symmetry.space_group_name_H-M   'P 1'
#
loop_
_entity.id
_entity.type
_entity.pdbx_description
1 polymer ?
#
loop_
_entity_poly.entity_id
_entity_poly.type
_entity_poly.pdbx_seq_one_letter_code
_entity_poly.pdbx_strand_id
1 'polypeptide(L)'
;KTPTGPELDSSYKGYMKLLGECSRSIDSVRRLEHKLKEEEEKLSGFINLNNTEPQTSGVIDRWELIQAQALSKELRMKQNLQQWQQFSSDLNNIWVWLGETEEELEQLCCLELSTDIQTIEFRIKKLKELQKAVDSRKAIILSINLCSSEFMQSDSEENKNLQEQLSQMNMRWDHVCSVLE
;
A
#
# COMPACT_ATOMS: atom_id res chain seq x y z
N LYS A 1 0.75 2.73 16.02
CA LYS A 1 1.02 1.67 15.02
C LYS A 1 1.17 2.34 13.64
N THR A 2 1.96 1.79 12.74
CA THR A 2 2.02 2.29 11.35
C THR A 2 0.73 1.87 10.64
N PRO A 3 0.02 2.78 9.95
CA PRO A 3 -1.13 2.39 9.15
C PRO A 3 -0.70 1.43 8.03
N THR A 4 -1.62 0.56 7.61
CA THR A 4 -1.40 -0.41 6.53
C THR A 4 -2.46 -0.29 5.43
N GLY A 5 -3.66 0.16 5.78
CA GLY A 5 -4.82 0.20 4.88
C GLY A 5 -5.06 1.56 4.19
N PRO A 6 -6.33 1.93 3.92
CA PRO A 6 -6.72 3.08 3.09
C PRO A 6 -6.12 4.42 3.53
N GLU A 7 -5.87 4.62 4.83
CA GLU A 7 -5.32 5.87 5.34
C GLU A 7 -3.80 6.02 5.09
N LEU A 8 -3.17 4.98 4.52
CA LEU A 8 -1.71 4.89 4.37
C LEU A 8 -1.13 5.95 3.42
N ASP A 9 -1.81 6.28 2.33
CA ASP A 9 -1.30 7.27 1.36
C ASP A 9 -1.18 8.67 2.01
N SER A 10 -2.26 9.13 2.66
CA SER A 10 -2.27 10.38 3.41
C SER A 10 -1.26 10.37 4.56
N SER A 11 -1.18 9.25 5.29
CA SER A 11 -0.26 9.08 6.41
C SER A 11 1.21 9.09 5.96
N TYR A 12 1.54 8.45 4.84
CA TYR A 12 2.88 8.44 4.26
C TYR A 12 3.30 9.83 3.82
N LYS A 13 2.43 10.55 3.10
CA LYS A 13 2.69 11.93 2.67
C LYS A 13 2.94 12.87 3.85
N GLY A 14 2.12 12.78 4.91
CA GLY A 14 2.31 13.55 6.13
C GLY A 14 3.63 13.23 6.83
N TYR A 15 3.99 11.95 6.93
CA TYR A 15 5.25 11.51 7.52
C TYR A 15 6.48 12.01 6.75
N MET A 16 6.48 11.92 5.42
CA MET A 16 7.59 12.42 4.60
C MET A 16 7.79 13.93 4.74
N LYS A 17 6.70 14.70 4.87
CA LYS A 17 6.78 16.14 5.13
C LYS A 17 7.46 16.44 6.47
N LEU A 18 7.05 15.75 7.54
CA LEU A 18 7.64 15.89 8.87
C LEU A 18 9.12 15.49 8.90
N LEU A 19 9.49 14.38 8.23
CA LEU A 19 10.90 14.00 8.10
C LEU A 19 11.72 15.08 7.41
N GLY A 20 11.21 15.67 6.33
CA GLY A 20 11.87 16.78 5.64
C GLY A 20 12.04 18.01 6.52
N GLU A 21 11.05 18.33 7.37
CA GLU A 21 11.13 19.42 8.34
C GLU A 21 12.17 19.16 9.43
N CYS A 22 12.18 17.94 9.99
CA CYS A 22 13.18 17.53 10.98
C CYS A 22 14.60 17.59 10.40
N SER A 23 14.84 17.05 9.20
CA SER A 23 16.18 17.07 8.58
C SER A 23 16.75 18.49 8.49
N ARG A 24 15.94 19.46 8.05
CA ARG A 24 16.36 20.88 7.96
C ARG A 24 16.72 21.48 9.31
N SER A 25 15.96 21.15 10.35
CA SER A 25 16.22 21.60 11.72
C SER A 25 17.55 21.03 12.24
N ILE A 26 17.80 19.74 12.01
CA ILE A 26 19.05 19.09 12.42
C ILE A 26 20.27 19.63 11.67
N ASP A 27 20.17 19.85 10.36
CA ASP A 27 21.27 20.45 9.60
C ASP A 27 21.66 21.82 10.17
N SER A 28 20.69 22.53 10.74
CA SER A 28 20.94 23.80 11.43
C SER A 28 21.67 23.60 12.77
N VAL A 29 21.31 22.57 13.54
CA VAL A 29 22.01 22.21 14.80
C VAL A 29 23.45 21.77 14.53
N ARG A 30 23.70 20.90 13.54
CA ARG A 30 25.08 20.49 13.16
C ARG A 30 25.94 21.66 12.73
N ARG A 31 25.37 22.61 11.97
CA ARG A 31 26.07 23.85 11.60
C ARG A 31 26.41 24.71 12.81
N LEU A 32 25.53 24.76 13.81
CA LEU A 32 25.78 25.50 15.06
C LEU A 32 26.84 24.80 15.92
N GLU A 33 26.80 23.47 16.01
CA GLU A 33 27.81 22.67 16.70
C GLU A 33 29.21 22.88 16.10
N HIS A 34 29.34 22.83 14.78
CA HIS A 34 30.61 23.09 14.10
C HIS A 34 31.14 24.50 14.39
N LYS A 35 30.26 25.50 14.35
CA LYS A 35 30.61 26.89 14.70
C LYS A 35 31.01 27.06 16.16
N LEU A 36 30.30 26.41 17.08
CA LEU A 36 30.64 26.42 18.50
C LEU A 36 32.00 25.77 18.73
N LYS A 37 32.30 24.66 18.05
CA LYS A 37 33.61 24.00 18.11
C LYS A 37 34.73 24.86 17.53
N GLU A 38 34.51 25.55 16.41
CA GLU A 38 35.47 26.51 15.85
C GLU A 38 35.75 27.69 16.81
N GLU A 39 34.71 28.23 17.44
CA GLU A 39 34.86 29.30 18.44
C GLU A 39 35.49 28.79 19.74
N GLU A 40 35.20 27.55 20.15
CA GLU A 40 35.83 26.88 21.29
C GLU A 40 37.30 26.57 21.02
N GLU A 41 37.68 26.12 19.82
CA GLU A 41 39.08 25.94 19.42
C GLU A 41 39.85 27.27 19.35
N LYS A 42 39.18 28.37 18.97
CA LYS A 42 39.75 29.73 19.07
C LYS A 42 39.90 30.20 20.52
N LEU A 43 39.02 29.76 21.42
CA LEU A 43 38.99 30.15 22.84
C LEU A 43 39.80 29.20 23.75
N SER A 44 40.08 27.96 23.34
CA SER A 44 40.80 26.95 24.12
C SER A 44 42.28 27.29 24.32
N GLY A 45 42.81 28.27 23.57
CA GLY A 45 44.06 28.94 23.90
C GLY A 45 44.01 29.74 25.22
N PHE A 46 42.83 29.94 25.83
CA PHE A 46 42.64 30.78 27.01
C PHE A 46 41.94 30.12 28.21
N ILE A 47 41.08 29.08 28.10
CA ILE A 47 40.39 28.47 29.28
C ILE A 47 40.09 26.97 29.10
N ASN A 48 40.30 26.17 30.16
CA ASN A 48 39.91 24.75 30.29
C ASN A 48 38.39 24.59 30.51
N LEU A 49 37.67 23.92 29.60
CA LEU A 49 36.21 23.74 29.66
C LEU A 49 35.82 22.24 29.64
N ASN A 50 36.08 21.52 30.74
CA ASN A 50 35.85 20.07 30.84
C ASN A 50 34.37 19.65 31.03
N ASN A 51 33.39 20.53 30.81
CA ASN A 51 31.97 20.26 31.13
C ASN A 51 31.04 20.15 29.91
N THR A 52 31.49 20.48 28.70
CA THR A 52 30.63 20.56 27.49
C THR A 52 30.64 19.28 26.66
N GLU A 53 31.77 18.57 26.63
CA GLU A 53 32.04 17.39 25.80
C GLU A 53 31.14 16.15 26.06
N PRO A 54 30.81 15.78 27.32
CA PRO A 54 29.92 14.64 27.55
C PRO A 54 28.45 14.94 27.23
N GLN A 55 28.04 16.23 27.24
CA GLN A 55 26.68 16.64 26.92
C GLN A 55 26.43 16.66 25.41
N THR A 56 27.41 17.09 24.61
CA THR A 56 27.32 17.08 23.14
C THR A 56 27.33 15.65 22.58
N SER A 57 28.20 14.77 23.10
CA SER A 57 28.26 13.36 22.73
C SER A 57 26.91 12.63 22.92
N GLY A 58 26.25 12.83 24.08
CA GLY A 58 24.94 12.21 24.35
C GLY A 58 23.80 12.72 23.45
N VAL A 59 23.89 13.96 22.96
CA VAL A 59 22.92 14.50 21.98
C VAL A 59 23.12 13.88 20.60
N ILE A 60 24.37 13.64 20.20
CA ILE A 60 24.73 12.98 18.93
C ILE A 60 24.24 11.52 18.93
N ASP A 61 24.56 10.74 19.97
CA ASP A 61 24.15 9.32 20.06
C ASP A 61 22.62 9.16 20.00
N ARG A 62 21.90 10.02 20.73
CA ARG A 62 20.43 10.00 20.75
C ARG A 62 19.85 10.43 19.40
N TRP A 63 20.52 11.34 18.70
CA TRP A 63 20.15 11.74 17.35
C TRP A 63 20.35 10.61 16.34
N GLU A 64 21.50 9.94 16.35
CA GLU A 64 21.79 8.81 15.46
C GLU A 64 20.79 7.67 15.66
N LEU A 65 20.41 7.37 16.90
CA LEU A 65 19.36 6.41 17.22
C LEU A 65 18.00 6.81 16.62
N ILE A 66 17.58 8.08 16.79
CA ILE A 66 16.32 8.59 16.23
C ILE A 66 16.36 8.52 14.69
N GLN A 67 17.50 8.85 14.07
CA GLN A 67 17.68 8.77 12.63
C GLN A 67 17.54 7.33 12.12
N ALA A 68 18.19 6.36 12.78
CA ALA A 68 18.08 4.95 12.43
C ALA A 68 16.63 4.44 12.56
N GLN A 69 15.93 4.82 13.62
CA GLN A 69 14.51 4.49 13.82
C GLN A 69 13.61 5.14 12.76
N ALA A 70 13.89 6.39 12.37
CA ALA A 70 13.17 7.09 11.32
C ALA A 70 13.36 6.40 9.96
N LEU A 71 14.59 6.05 9.59
CA LEU A 71 14.87 5.33 8.35
C LEU A 71 14.19 3.96 8.31
N SER A 72 14.22 3.22 9.42
CA SER A 72 13.52 1.94 9.54
C SER A 72 12.00 2.09 9.38
N LYS A 73 11.43 3.14 9.98
CA LYS A 73 10.00 3.44 9.85
C LYS A 73 9.64 3.86 8.43
N GLU A 74 10.46 4.68 7.76
CA GLU A 74 10.28 5.08 6.37
C GLU A 74 10.26 3.86 5.44
N LEU A 75 11.25 2.97 5.58
CA LEU A 75 11.34 1.75 4.76
C LEU A 75 10.08 0.90 4.92
N ARG A 76 9.64 0.67 6.16
CA ARG A 76 8.42 -0.09 6.44
C ARG A 76 7.18 0.58 5.87
N MET A 77 7.06 1.90 6.00
CA MET A 77 5.92 2.64 5.44
C MET A 77 5.89 2.55 3.92
N LYS A 78 7.04 2.65 3.26
CA LYS A 78 7.17 2.49 1.80
C LYS A 78 6.78 1.08 1.35
N GLN A 79 7.22 0.05 2.07
CA GLN A 79 6.84 -1.34 1.80
C GLN A 79 5.33 -1.54 1.93
N ASN A 80 4.74 -1.10 3.04
CA ASN A 80 3.30 -1.17 3.24
C ASN A 80 2.53 -0.44 2.14
N LEU A 81 3.04 0.72 1.69
CA LEU A 81 2.38 1.52 0.65
C LEU A 81 2.37 0.77 -0.69
N GLN A 82 3.49 0.14 -1.05
CA GLN A 82 3.57 -0.68 -2.26
C GLN A 82 2.61 -1.87 -2.19
N GLN A 83 2.53 -2.55 -1.05
CA GLN A 83 1.60 -3.65 -0.86
C GLN A 83 0.14 -3.20 -0.97
N TRP A 84 -0.21 -2.07 -0.34
CA TRP A 84 -1.54 -1.47 -0.44
C TRP A 84 -1.89 -1.10 -1.88
N GLN A 85 -0.98 -0.43 -2.60
CA GLN A 85 -1.19 -0.05 -3.99
C GLN A 85 -1.40 -1.26 -4.91
N GLN A 86 -0.61 -2.31 -4.72
CA GLN A 86 -0.77 -3.57 -5.47
C GLN A 86 -2.13 -4.21 -5.18
N PHE A 87 -2.50 -4.32 -3.91
CA PHE A 87 -3.80 -4.86 -3.48
C PHE A 87 -4.97 -4.06 -4.07
N SER A 88 -4.94 -2.73 -3.97
CA SER A 88 -5.99 -1.87 -4.54
C SER A 88 -6.07 -1.99 -6.06
N SER A 89 -4.92 -2.10 -6.74
CA SER A 89 -4.87 -2.31 -8.20
C SER A 89 -5.49 -3.64 -8.58
N ASP A 90 -5.12 -4.73 -7.91
CA ASP A 90 -5.65 -6.07 -8.19
C ASP A 90 -7.16 -6.14 -7.93
N LEU A 91 -7.62 -5.57 -6.82
CA LEU A 91 -9.03 -5.46 -6.49
C LEU A 91 -9.80 -4.71 -7.59
N ASN A 92 -9.31 -3.55 -8.02
CA ASN A 92 -9.93 -2.78 -9.08
C ASN A 92 -9.94 -3.54 -10.43
N ASN A 93 -8.84 -4.20 -10.79
CA ASN A 93 -8.75 -5.00 -12.02
C ASN A 93 -9.78 -6.14 -12.04
N ILE A 94 -9.98 -6.82 -10.91
CA ILE A 94 -11.02 -7.83 -10.76
C ILE A 94 -12.41 -7.21 -10.88
N TRP A 95 -12.65 -6.06 -10.24
CA TRP A 95 -13.95 -5.38 -10.29
C TRP A 95 -14.38 -5.01 -11.71
N VAL A 96 -13.44 -4.45 -12.49
CA VAL A 96 -13.66 -4.12 -13.91
C VAL A 96 -13.95 -5.39 -14.70
N TRP A 97 -13.10 -6.41 -14.56
CA TRP A 97 -13.24 -7.65 -15.31
C TRP A 97 -14.55 -8.40 -14.98
N LEU A 98 -14.99 -8.39 -13.72
CA LEU A 98 -16.29 -8.96 -13.33
C LEU A 98 -17.44 -8.23 -14.03
N GLY A 99 -17.38 -6.90 -14.15
CA GLY A 99 -18.39 -6.13 -14.89
C GLY A 99 -18.46 -6.52 -16.37
N GLU A 100 -17.31 -6.58 -17.04
CA GLU A 100 -17.22 -6.97 -18.44
C GLU A 100 -17.71 -8.42 -18.67
N THR A 101 -17.35 -9.32 -17.76
CA THR A 101 -17.70 -10.74 -17.86
C THR A 101 -19.18 -10.99 -17.61
N GLU A 102 -19.78 -10.31 -16.63
CA GLU A 102 -21.22 -10.40 -16.37
C GLU A 102 -22.03 -9.89 -17.57
N GLU A 103 -21.60 -8.79 -18.21
CA GLU A 103 -22.24 -8.28 -19.43
C GLU A 103 -22.10 -9.27 -20.60
N GLU A 104 -20.91 -9.85 -20.82
CA GLU A 104 -20.71 -10.86 -21.87
C GLU A 104 -21.55 -12.12 -21.61
N LEU A 105 -21.68 -12.55 -20.35
CA LEU A 105 -22.54 -13.67 -19.96
C LEU A 105 -24.02 -13.38 -20.23
N GLU A 106 -24.52 -12.19 -19.89
CA GLU A 106 -25.90 -11.80 -20.16
C GLU A 106 -26.20 -11.84 -21.67
N GLN A 107 -25.30 -11.31 -22.50
CA GLN A 107 -25.42 -11.37 -23.96
C GLN A 107 -25.44 -12.83 -24.47
N LEU A 108 -24.59 -13.70 -23.92
CA LEU A 108 -24.55 -15.12 -24.29
C LEU A 108 -25.79 -15.89 -23.84
N CYS A 109 -26.43 -15.51 -22.73
CA CYS A 109 -27.72 -16.04 -22.27
C CYS A 109 -28.86 -15.66 -23.22
N CYS A 110 -28.90 -14.42 -23.73
CA CYS A 110 -29.90 -14.03 -24.73
C CYS A 110 -29.85 -14.87 -26.02
N LEU A 111 -28.68 -15.42 -26.36
CA LEU A 111 -28.47 -16.28 -27.52
C LEU A 111 -28.84 -17.76 -27.27
N GLU A 112 -29.33 -18.12 -26.08
CA GLU A 112 -29.56 -19.51 -25.64
C GLU A 112 -30.60 -20.27 -26.45
N LEU A 113 -31.61 -19.59 -26.96
CA LEU A 113 -32.71 -20.20 -27.72
C LEU A 113 -32.41 -20.30 -29.23
N SER A 114 -31.21 -19.93 -29.67
CA SER A 114 -30.85 -20.03 -31.08
C SER A 114 -30.70 -21.48 -31.52
N THR A 115 -31.35 -21.83 -32.65
CA THR A 115 -31.21 -23.13 -33.31
C THR A 115 -30.17 -23.10 -34.44
N ASP A 116 -29.58 -21.94 -34.72
CA ASP A 116 -28.53 -21.78 -35.72
C ASP A 116 -27.19 -22.34 -35.21
N ILE A 117 -26.59 -23.23 -36.01
CA ILE A 117 -25.36 -23.92 -35.64
C ILE A 117 -24.19 -22.95 -35.44
N GLN A 118 -24.09 -21.89 -36.26
CA GLN A 118 -23.00 -20.92 -36.14
C GLN A 118 -23.08 -20.14 -34.83
N THR A 119 -24.30 -19.77 -34.44
CA THR A 119 -24.58 -19.10 -33.16
C THR A 119 -24.22 -20.00 -31.98
N ILE A 120 -24.58 -21.30 -32.03
CA ILE A 120 -24.24 -22.26 -30.99
C ILE A 120 -22.72 -22.44 -30.88
N GLU A 121 -22.01 -22.62 -32.00
CA GLU A 121 -20.55 -22.75 -32.03
C GLU A 121 -19.84 -21.51 -31.47
N PHE A 122 -20.32 -20.32 -31.84
CA PHE A 122 -19.80 -19.05 -31.31
C PHE A 122 -19.95 -18.98 -29.79
N ARG A 123 -21.14 -19.32 -29.25
CA ARG A 123 -21.38 -19.33 -27.80
C ARG A 123 -20.46 -20.29 -27.08
N ILE A 124 -20.32 -21.52 -27.58
CA ILE A 124 -19.42 -22.53 -26.98
C ILE A 124 -17.98 -22.02 -26.93
N LYS A 125 -17.51 -21.39 -28.00
CA LYS A 125 -16.16 -20.81 -28.05
C LYS A 125 -16.00 -19.73 -26.97
N LYS A 126 -16.97 -18.82 -26.87
CA LYS A 126 -16.95 -17.73 -25.87
C LYS A 126 -16.99 -18.23 -24.44
N LEU A 127 -17.87 -19.18 -24.12
CA LEU A 127 -17.93 -19.77 -22.78
C LEU A 127 -16.61 -20.45 -22.38
N LYS A 128 -15.93 -21.12 -23.32
CA LYS A 128 -14.59 -21.69 -23.07
C LYS A 128 -13.51 -20.64 -22.83
N GLU A 129 -13.56 -19.52 -23.56
CA GLU A 129 -12.66 -18.38 -23.34
C GLU A 129 -12.88 -17.77 -21.95
N LEU A 130 -14.13 -17.58 -21.55
CA LEU A 130 -14.51 -17.09 -20.22
C LEU A 130 -14.08 -18.04 -19.10
N GLN A 131 -14.29 -19.35 -19.26
CA GLN A 131 -13.86 -20.33 -18.26
C GLN A 131 -12.34 -20.32 -18.05
N LYS A 132 -11.57 -20.17 -19.13
CA LYS A 132 -10.11 -19.99 -19.05
C LYS A 132 -9.74 -18.66 -18.34
N ALA A 133 -10.50 -17.59 -18.60
CA ALA A 133 -10.28 -16.31 -17.96
C ALA A 133 -10.54 -16.36 -16.44
N VAL A 134 -11.59 -17.07 -16.01
CA VAL A 134 -11.85 -17.40 -14.59
C VAL A 134 -10.67 -18.15 -14.01
N ASP A 135 -10.22 -19.25 -14.63
CA ASP A 135 -9.12 -20.06 -14.10
C ASP A 135 -7.84 -19.25 -13.89
N SER A 136 -7.53 -18.35 -14.82
CA SER A 136 -6.35 -17.48 -14.72
C SER A 136 -6.40 -16.48 -13.56
N ARG A 137 -7.60 -16.15 -13.07
CA ARG A 137 -7.82 -15.13 -12.01
C ARG A 137 -8.02 -15.71 -10.63
N LYS A 138 -8.23 -17.03 -10.49
CA LYS A 138 -8.35 -17.71 -9.19
C LYS A 138 -7.22 -17.35 -8.22
N ALA A 139 -5.98 -17.33 -8.69
CA ALA A 139 -4.82 -16.98 -7.87
C ALA A 139 -4.86 -15.53 -7.38
N ILE A 140 -5.34 -14.58 -8.19
CA ILE A 140 -5.46 -13.16 -7.84
C ILE A 140 -6.54 -12.98 -6.77
N ILE A 141 -7.71 -13.59 -6.96
CA ILE A 141 -8.81 -13.57 -5.97
C ILE A 141 -8.34 -14.12 -4.62
N LEU A 142 -7.64 -15.26 -4.62
CA LEU A 142 -7.07 -15.85 -3.41
C LEU A 142 -6.07 -14.91 -2.73
N SER A 143 -5.19 -14.26 -3.52
CA SER A 143 -4.22 -13.29 -3.00
C SER A 143 -4.92 -12.09 -2.36
N ILE A 144 -5.92 -11.52 -3.01
CA ILE A 144 -6.73 -10.40 -2.46
C ILE A 144 -7.36 -10.81 -1.13
N ASN A 145 -8.04 -11.96 -1.10
CA ASN A 145 -8.74 -12.43 0.10
C ASN A 145 -7.76 -12.71 1.26
N LEU A 146 -6.59 -13.29 0.98
CA LEU A 146 -5.59 -13.57 2.01
C LEU A 146 -4.97 -12.28 2.57
N CYS A 147 -4.61 -11.34 1.69
CA CYS A 147 -3.98 -10.08 2.09
C CYS A 147 -4.97 -9.07 2.71
N SER A 148 -6.28 -9.21 2.49
CA SER A 148 -7.29 -8.27 2.97
C SER A 148 -7.18 -7.98 4.47
N SER A 149 -6.93 -9.00 5.28
CA SER A 149 -6.82 -8.89 6.74
C SER A 149 -5.67 -7.98 7.19
N GLU A 150 -4.60 -7.84 6.39
CA GLU A 150 -3.46 -6.99 6.70
C GLU A 150 -3.81 -5.50 6.60
N PHE A 151 -4.82 -5.17 5.80
CA PHE A 151 -5.27 -3.80 5.52
C PHE A 151 -6.46 -3.36 6.38
N MET A 152 -7.18 -4.30 6.99
CA MET A 152 -8.41 -4.03 7.76
C MET A 152 -8.17 -4.01 9.27
N GLN A 153 -7.13 -3.29 9.72
CA GLN A 153 -6.72 -3.27 11.13
C GLN A 153 -7.41 -2.19 11.97
N SER A 154 -8.05 -1.20 11.33
CA SER A 154 -8.83 -0.12 11.97
C SER A 154 -10.33 -0.32 11.79
N ASP A 155 -11.16 0.20 12.70
CA ASP A 155 -12.62 0.24 12.55
C ASP A 155 -13.07 1.55 11.85
N SER A 156 -12.28 1.98 10.85
CA SER A 156 -12.55 3.20 10.08
C SER A 156 -13.64 2.97 9.05
N GLU A 157 -14.29 4.05 8.62
CA GLU A 157 -15.33 3.98 7.59
C GLU A 157 -14.77 3.48 6.26
N GLU A 158 -13.53 3.86 5.95
CA GLU A 158 -12.80 3.38 4.78
C GLU A 158 -12.59 1.86 4.80
N ASN A 159 -12.35 1.27 5.98
CA ASN A 159 -12.24 -0.18 6.11
C ASN A 159 -13.58 -0.90 5.99
N LYS A 160 -14.67 -0.30 6.47
CA LYS A 160 -16.02 -0.85 6.28
C LYS A 160 -16.41 -0.85 4.81
N ASN A 161 -16.11 0.23 4.10
CA ASN A 161 -16.29 0.30 2.65
C ASN A 161 -15.46 -0.77 1.94
N LEU A 162 -14.18 -0.92 2.29
CA LEU A 162 -13.34 -1.98 1.74
C LEU A 162 -13.91 -3.39 2.02
N GLN A 163 -14.46 -3.61 3.22
CA GLN A 163 -15.12 -4.88 3.57
C GLN A 163 -16.30 -5.17 2.66
N GLU A 164 -17.14 -4.16 2.44
CA GLU A 164 -18.29 -4.26 1.57
C GLU A 164 -17.86 -4.54 0.12
N GLN A 165 -16.86 -3.83 -0.39
CA GLN A 165 -16.30 -4.07 -1.72
C GLN A 165 -15.77 -5.48 -1.89
N LEU A 166 -15.05 -6.01 -0.89
CA LEU A 166 -14.56 -7.39 -0.92
C LEU A 166 -15.70 -8.40 -0.88
N SER A 167 -16.72 -8.17 -0.05
CA SER A 167 -17.89 -9.04 0.02
C SER A 167 -18.65 -9.06 -1.31
N GLN A 168 -18.86 -7.90 -1.93
CA GLN A 168 -19.53 -7.80 -3.22
C GLN A 168 -18.70 -8.45 -4.33
N MET A 169 -17.38 -8.23 -4.34
CA MET A 169 -16.47 -8.88 -5.29
C MET A 169 -16.56 -10.40 -5.20
N ASN A 170 -16.50 -10.97 -4.00
CA ASN A 170 -16.58 -12.42 -3.78
C ASN A 170 -17.94 -12.98 -4.20
N MET A 171 -19.05 -12.31 -3.87
CA MET A 171 -20.38 -12.73 -4.30
C MET A 171 -20.53 -12.75 -5.83
N ARG A 172 -20.03 -11.71 -6.51
CA ARG A 172 -20.03 -11.62 -7.99
C ARG A 172 -19.14 -12.68 -8.62
N TRP A 173 -17.96 -12.88 -8.05
CA TRP A 173 -17.04 -13.94 -8.47
C TRP A 173 -17.67 -15.33 -8.37
N ASP A 174 -18.30 -15.65 -7.24
CA ASP A 174 -18.97 -16.93 -7.03
C ASP A 174 -20.13 -17.11 -8.02
N HIS A 175 -20.89 -16.04 -8.30
CA HIS A 175 -21.94 -16.07 -9.31
C HIS A 175 -21.38 -16.38 -10.71
N VAL A 176 -20.35 -15.65 -11.16
CA VAL A 176 -19.70 -15.90 -12.46
C VAL A 176 -19.16 -17.34 -12.54
N CYS A 177 -18.54 -17.84 -11.47
CA CYS A 177 -18.08 -19.24 -11.42
C CYS A 177 -19.27 -20.21 -11.57
N SER A 178 -20.36 -20.00 -10.83
CA SER A 178 -21.53 -20.89 -10.87
C SER A 178 -22.23 -20.94 -12.24
N VAL A 179 -22.15 -19.87 -13.03
CA VAL A 179 -22.73 -19.81 -14.38
C VAL A 179 -21.82 -20.52 -15.40
N LEU A 180 -20.52 -20.59 -15.15
CA LEU A 180 -19.51 -21.13 -16.06
C LEU A 180 -19.06 -22.57 -15.72
N GLU A 181 -19.41 -23.09 -14.55
CA GLU A 181 -19.20 -24.50 -14.12
C GLU A 181 -20.34 -25.42 -14.59
#